data_AF-A0YKF1-F1
#
_entry.id   AF-A0YKF1-F1
#
_cell.length_a   1.000
_cell.length_b   1.000
_cell.length_c   1.000
_cell.angle_alpha   90.00
_cell.angle_beta   90.00
_cell.angle_gamma   90.00
#
_symmetry.space_group_name_H-M   'P 1'
#
loop_
_entity.id
_entity.type
_entity.pdbx_description
1 polymer ?
#
loop_
_entity_poly.entity_id
_entity_poly.type
_entity_poly.pdbx_seq_one_letter_code
_entity_poly.pdbx_strand_id
1 'polypeptide(L)'
;MNQTFSLTLPVPISQDAHRFAEQFAREQATPQKGKQVYLNTLAVVAVRDYLGWLSISTAIDQGDCWHPTKRAMFNVADLVLPHLGKLECIPILPNQDHLEISPEVADNRLGYVTVQLSEDLQQVKLLGFVSAQEIACPPESIPLDELHPLDHLIDTIDWHRKWKNLWKNLTQSEWQPIQLLPIPNGDISFNSLPTRGTNFRTVKSLEQSFIRGKVIQWENDPTKPAIVLTVRVSENSTEEVDVKMRLYSFEDNIYLPAGLEVSVLDESGVACMKTQAREEDQWIELEVGCKPQEKFSLQITLNQDKIIENFKI
;
A
#
# COMPACT_ATOMS: atom_id res chain seq x y z
N MET A 1 -27.04 9.94 -22.62
CA MET A 1 -27.48 9.90 -21.22
C MET A 1 -27.34 8.46 -20.76
N ASN A 2 -26.17 8.09 -20.23
CA ASN A 2 -25.98 6.78 -19.62
C ASN A 2 -26.23 6.96 -18.13
N GLN A 3 -27.43 6.58 -17.68
CA GLN A 3 -27.71 6.43 -16.25
C GLN A 3 -27.08 5.10 -15.81
N THR A 4 -25.82 5.12 -15.41
CA THR A 4 -25.27 4.10 -14.53
C THR A 4 -25.95 4.27 -13.18
N PHE A 5 -26.99 3.48 -12.91
CA PHE A 5 -27.54 3.37 -11.57
C PHE A 5 -26.44 2.81 -10.67
N SER A 6 -25.85 3.63 -9.79
CA SER A 6 -25.03 3.10 -8.71
C SER A 6 -25.99 2.35 -7.78
N LEU A 7 -25.90 1.01 -7.81
CA LEU A 7 -26.63 0.16 -6.89
C LEU A 7 -26.02 0.38 -5.50
N THR A 8 -26.62 1.27 -4.73
CA THR A 8 -26.26 1.43 -3.31
C THR A 8 -26.77 0.22 -2.54
N LEU A 9 -25.86 -0.55 -1.97
CA LEU A 9 -26.19 -1.77 -1.23
C LEU A 9 -26.74 -1.41 0.15
N PRO A 10 -27.99 -1.77 0.48
CA PRO A 10 -28.51 -1.62 1.84
C PRO A 10 -27.92 -2.73 2.73
N VAL A 11 -27.30 -2.33 3.84
CA VAL A 11 -26.77 -3.21 4.88
C VAL A 11 -27.64 -3.04 6.13
N PRO A 12 -28.30 -4.10 6.64
CA PRO A 12 -29.08 -3.99 7.86
C PRO A 12 -28.16 -3.77 9.05
N ILE A 13 -28.58 -2.91 9.97
CA ILE A 13 -27.86 -2.67 11.21
C ILE A 13 -28.21 -3.79 12.18
N SER A 14 -27.19 -4.54 12.63
CA SER A 14 -27.39 -5.66 13.55
C SER A 14 -27.76 -5.18 14.96
N GLN A 15 -28.45 -6.03 15.71
CA GLN A 15 -28.77 -5.73 17.12
C GLN A 15 -27.50 -5.55 17.97
N ASP A 16 -26.43 -6.29 17.64
CA ASP A 16 -25.13 -6.10 18.28
C ASP A 16 -24.55 -4.71 17.98
N ALA A 17 -24.73 -4.17 16.77
CA ALA A 17 -24.31 -2.81 16.43
C ALA A 17 -24.98 -1.78 17.35
N HIS A 18 -26.30 -1.87 17.52
CA HIS A 18 -27.02 -1.00 18.45
C HIS A 18 -26.54 -1.18 19.89
N ARG A 19 -26.30 -2.41 20.35
CA ARG A 19 -25.80 -2.65 21.70
C ARG A 19 -24.44 -1.98 21.94
N PHE A 20 -23.48 -2.14 21.01
CA PHE A 20 -22.18 -1.49 21.12
C PHE A 20 -22.31 0.04 21.06
N ALA A 21 -23.11 0.55 20.12
CA ALA A 21 -23.33 1.98 19.96
C ALA A 21 -23.96 2.62 21.21
N GLU A 22 -24.97 1.98 21.81
CA GLU A 22 -25.59 2.43 23.06
C GLU A 22 -24.60 2.43 24.22
N GLN A 23 -23.83 1.35 24.37
CA GLN A 23 -22.82 1.24 25.42
C GLN A 23 -21.79 2.37 25.28
N PHE A 24 -21.18 2.49 24.10
CA PHE A 24 -20.12 3.46 23.86
C PHE A 24 -20.62 4.90 23.94
N ALA A 25 -21.86 5.18 23.53
CA ALA A 25 -22.47 6.50 23.67
C ALA A 25 -22.70 6.89 25.14
N ARG A 26 -23.09 5.95 26.00
CA ARG A 26 -23.30 6.20 27.45
C ARG A 26 -22.00 6.50 28.20
N GLU A 27 -20.86 6.06 27.68
CA GLU A 27 -19.54 6.35 28.24
C GLU A 27 -19.06 7.78 27.95
N GLN A 28 -19.75 8.52 27.08
CA GLN A 28 -19.32 9.87 26.66
C GLN A 28 -19.76 10.95 27.65
N ALA A 29 -18.90 11.94 27.84
CA ALA A 29 -19.12 13.04 28.79
C ALA A 29 -20.28 13.98 28.38
N THR A 30 -20.60 14.05 27.08
CA THR A 30 -21.64 14.95 26.56
C THR A 30 -22.62 14.20 25.66
N PRO A 31 -23.91 14.60 25.64
CA PRO A 31 -24.90 14.03 24.72
C PRO A 31 -24.49 14.15 23.24
N GLN A 32 -23.83 15.25 22.87
CA GLN A 32 -23.36 15.50 21.51
C GLN A 32 -22.29 14.48 21.11
N LYS A 33 -21.29 14.25 21.98
CA LYS A 33 -20.26 13.24 21.75
C LYS A 33 -20.86 11.83 21.76
N GLY A 34 -21.80 11.56 22.66
CA GLY A 34 -22.57 10.32 22.70
C GLY A 34 -23.26 10.02 21.38
N LYS A 35 -23.95 11.01 20.79
CA LYS A 35 -24.60 10.87 19.47
C LYS A 35 -23.59 10.60 18.36
N GLN A 36 -22.47 11.34 18.32
CA GLN A 36 -21.41 11.10 17.34
C GLN A 36 -20.87 9.67 17.44
N VAL A 37 -20.48 9.25 18.66
CA VAL A 37 -19.96 7.90 18.91
C VAL A 37 -20.98 6.82 18.55
N TYR A 38 -22.26 7.05 18.80
CA TYR A 38 -23.33 6.15 18.41
C TYR A 38 -23.34 5.91 16.89
N LEU A 39 -23.38 6.99 16.10
CA LEU A 39 -23.42 6.90 14.64
C LEU A 39 -22.14 6.32 14.05
N ASN A 40 -20.97 6.73 14.57
CA ASN A 40 -19.68 6.15 14.19
C ASN A 40 -19.67 4.63 14.42
N THR A 41 -20.15 4.19 15.58
CA THR A 41 -20.17 2.76 15.93
C THR A 41 -21.08 1.97 14.98
N LEU A 42 -22.26 2.50 14.66
CA LEU A 42 -23.16 1.87 13.69
C LEU A 42 -22.50 1.76 12.31
N ALA A 43 -21.82 2.81 11.85
CA ALA A 43 -21.11 2.81 10.56
C ALA A 43 -20.00 1.75 10.53
N VAL A 44 -19.14 1.70 11.55
CA VAL A 44 -18.03 0.74 11.63
C VAL A 44 -18.54 -0.70 11.63
N VAL A 45 -19.58 -0.98 12.43
CA VAL A 45 -20.14 -2.33 12.50
C VAL A 45 -20.80 -2.72 11.18
N ALA A 46 -21.50 -1.81 10.51
CA ALA A 46 -22.10 -2.10 9.21
C ALA A 46 -21.05 -2.39 8.13
N VAL A 47 -19.95 -1.62 8.09
CA VAL A 47 -18.84 -1.88 7.15
C VAL A 47 -18.15 -3.21 7.48
N ARG A 48 -17.96 -3.52 8.77
CA ARG A 48 -17.47 -4.84 9.22
C ARG A 48 -18.35 -5.97 8.69
N ASP A 49 -19.67 -5.85 8.86
CA ASP A 49 -20.63 -6.88 8.45
C ASP A 49 -20.63 -7.06 6.93
N TYR A 50 -20.60 -5.96 6.17
CA TYR A 50 -20.45 -5.97 4.72
C TYR A 50 -19.18 -6.69 4.26
N LEU A 51 -18.02 -6.31 4.81
CA LEU A 51 -16.75 -6.97 4.48
C LEU A 51 -16.75 -8.45 4.90
N GLY A 52 -17.42 -8.78 6.00
CA GLY A 52 -17.64 -10.15 6.45
C GLY A 52 -18.42 -10.99 5.45
N TRP A 53 -19.45 -10.43 4.79
CA TRP A 53 -20.18 -11.12 3.72
C TRP A 53 -19.30 -11.42 2.52
N LEU A 54 -18.30 -10.57 2.26
CA LEU A 54 -17.28 -10.78 1.23
C LEU A 54 -16.11 -11.67 1.71
N SER A 55 -16.22 -12.29 2.90
CA SER A 55 -15.16 -13.10 3.51
C SER A 55 -13.84 -12.33 3.73
N ILE A 56 -13.91 -11.01 3.93
CA ILE A 56 -12.78 -10.15 4.27
C ILE A 56 -12.69 -10.04 5.79
N SER A 57 -11.59 -10.56 6.37
CA SER A 57 -11.36 -10.50 7.80
C SER A 57 -11.05 -9.08 8.29
N THR A 58 -11.62 -8.70 9.43
CA THR A 58 -11.44 -7.40 10.10
C THR A 58 -11.12 -7.60 11.58
N ALA A 59 -10.34 -6.71 12.20
CA ALA A 59 -10.03 -6.73 13.63
C ALA A 59 -10.63 -5.50 14.33
N ILE A 60 -11.96 -5.48 14.44
CA ILE A 60 -12.71 -4.32 14.96
C ILE A 60 -12.28 -3.91 16.38
N ASP A 61 -11.89 -4.88 17.21
CA ASP A 61 -11.42 -4.70 18.57
C ASP A 61 -10.04 -4.02 18.69
N GLN A 62 -9.27 -3.99 17.59
CA GLN A 62 -7.98 -3.29 17.50
C GLN A 62 -8.13 -1.83 17.03
N GLY A 63 -9.35 -1.40 16.68
CA GLY A 63 -9.64 -0.04 16.26
C GLY A 63 -9.49 0.97 17.40
N ASP A 64 -9.11 2.20 17.06
CA ASP A 64 -9.06 3.32 17.99
C ASP A 64 -10.46 3.63 18.52
N CYS A 65 -11.50 3.47 17.69
CA CYS A 65 -12.89 3.59 18.09
C CYS A 65 -13.35 2.49 19.06
N TRP A 66 -12.66 1.35 19.19
CA TRP A 66 -12.91 0.36 20.24
C TRP A 66 -12.19 0.68 21.55
N HIS A 67 -11.19 1.58 21.54
CA HIS A 67 -10.45 1.98 22.73
C HIS A 67 -11.13 3.16 23.47
N PRO A 68 -11.56 3.00 24.75
CA PRO A 68 -12.36 4.01 25.44
C PRO A 68 -11.77 5.42 25.46
N THR A 69 -10.47 5.55 25.75
CA THR A 69 -9.82 6.87 25.82
C THR A 69 -9.72 7.55 24.45
N LYS A 70 -9.40 6.80 23.38
CA LYS A 70 -9.27 7.35 22.04
C LYS A 70 -10.64 7.73 21.48
N ARG A 71 -11.64 6.86 21.66
CA ARG A 71 -13.04 7.13 21.33
C ARG A 71 -13.60 8.38 22.02
N ALA A 72 -13.23 8.60 23.30
CA ALA A 72 -13.65 9.79 24.04
C ALA A 72 -12.98 11.08 23.53
N MET A 73 -11.70 11.00 23.14
CA MET A 73 -10.92 12.18 22.74
C MET A 73 -11.12 12.58 21.28
N PHE A 74 -11.30 11.62 20.37
CA PHE A 74 -11.21 11.84 18.92
C PHE A 74 -12.50 11.44 18.19
N ASN A 75 -12.78 12.05 17.04
CA ASN A 75 -13.84 11.58 16.14
C ASN A 75 -13.34 10.40 15.31
N VAL A 76 -13.22 9.23 15.94
CA VAL A 76 -12.74 8.01 15.28
C VAL A 76 -13.89 7.04 15.00
N ALA A 77 -13.81 6.42 13.83
CA ALA A 77 -14.67 5.38 13.30
C ALA A 77 -13.83 4.42 12.44
N ASP A 78 -12.66 4.02 12.95
CA ASP A 78 -11.70 3.21 12.23
C ASP A 78 -12.00 1.71 12.29
N LEU A 79 -11.90 1.03 11.15
CA LEU A 79 -11.99 -0.42 11.03
C LEU A 79 -10.64 -0.99 10.60
N VAL A 80 -10.02 -1.78 11.47
CA VAL A 80 -8.72 -2.40 11.18
C VAL A 80 -8.89 -3.56 10.22
N LEU A 81 -8.14 -3.51 9.12
CA LEU A 81 -7.91 -4.61 8.22
C LEU A 81 -6.55 -5.22 8.56
N PRO A 82 -6.50 -6.44 9.12
CA PRO A 82 -5.25 -7.07 9.55
C PRO A 82 -4.19 -7.03 8.45
N HIS A 83 -3.04 -6.49 8.79
CA HIS A 83 -1.91 -6.30 7.88
C HIS A 83 -2.15 -5.34 6.70
N LEU A 84 -3.32 -4.74 6.49
CA LEU A 84 -3.52 -3.81 5.37
C LEU A 84 -3.56 -2.35 5.84
N GLY A 85 -4.06 -2.11 7.05
CA GLY A 85 -4.18 -0.77 7.61
C GLY A 85 -5.56 -0.56 8.22
N LYS A 86 -6.09 0.66 8.11
CA LYS A 86 -7.37 1.05 8.69
C LYS A 86 -8.26 1.72 7.65
N LEU A 87 -9.51 1.34 7.56
CA LEU A 87 -10.54 2.14 6.90
C LEU A 87 -11.13 3.11 7.90
N GLU A 88 -11.53 4.29 7.46
CA GLU A 88 -12.34 5.21 8.26
C GLU A 88 -13.79 5.15 7.76
N CYS A 89 -14.73 4.79 8.63
CA CYS A 89 -16.14 4.65 8.27
C CYS A 89 -16.87 5.94 8.61
N ILE A 90 -17.17 6.77 7.61
CA ILE A 90 -17.75 8.10 7.81
C ILE A 90 -19.28 8.01 7.79
N PRO A 91 -19.96 8.18 8.94
CA PRO A 91 -21.41 8.23 8.96
C PRO A 91 -21.92 9.55 8.38
N ILE A 92 -22.92 9.47 7.50
CA ILE A 92 -23.68 10.64 7.03
C ILE A 92 -25.18 10.43 7.21
N LEU A 93 -25.91 11.52 7.39
CA LEU A 93 -27.37 11.55 7.44
C LEU A 93 -27.96 11.76 6.03
N PRO A 94 -29.23 11.40 5.77
CA PRO A 94 -29.84 11.48 4.44
C PRO A 94 -29.79 12.85 3.75
N ASN A 95 -29.69 13.93 4.53
CA ASN A 95 -29.70 15.31 4.03
C ASN A 95 -28.29 15.91 3.82
N GLN A 96 -27.23 15.12 4.02
CA GLN A 96 -25.85 15.55 3.79
C GLN A 96 -25.40 15.14 2.38
N ASP A 97 -24.71 16.04 1.70
CA ASP A 97 -24.24 15.92 0.31
C ASP A 97 -22.71 15.92 0.15
N HIS A 98 -22.00 15.91 1.29
CA HIS A 98 -20.55 15.79 1.35
C HIS A 98 -20.14 15.03 2.62
N LEU A 99 -18.94 14.47 2.61
CA LEU A 99 -18.28 13.92 3.79
C LEU A 99 -17.27 14.92 4.34
N GLU A 100 -17.12 14.95 5.66
CA GLU A 100 -16.11 15.77 6.34
C GLU A 100 -15.04 14.86 6.96
N ILE A 101 -13.81 14.98 6.48
CA ILE A 101 -12.68 14.23 7.05
C ILE A 101 -12.05 15.05 8.16
N SER A 102 -12.08 14.52 9.38
CA SER A 102 -11.45 15.19 10.52
C SER A 102 -9.91 15.07 10.45
N PRO A 103 -9.13 16.09 10.86
CA PRO A 103 -7.67 16.04 10.76
C PRO A 103 -7.04 14.91 11.58
N GLU A 104 -7.68 14.47 12.67
CA GLU A 104 -7.18 13.37 13.50
C GLU A 104 -7.22 11.99 12.82
N VAL A 105 -8.02 11.82 11.76
CA VAL A 105 -8.17 10.56 11.01
C VAL A 105 -7.54 10.61 9.63
N ALA A 106 -6.89 11.73 9.31
CA ALA A 106 -6.15 11.98 8.09
C ALA A 106 -5.02 10.99 7.82
N ASP A 107 -4.27 10.68 8.89
CA ASP A 107 -3.02 9.94 8.78
C ASP A 107 -3.25 8.43 8.91
N ASN A 108 -2.49 7.66 8.13
CA ASN A 108 -2.41 6.20 8.21
C ASN A 108 -3.76 5.49 8.00
N ARG A 109 -4.55 5.98 7.03
CA ARG A 109 -5.76 5.31 6.53
C ARG A 109 -5.50 4.70 5.17
N LEU A 110 -6.15 3.58 4.92
CA LEU A 110 -6.27 2.99 3.59
C LEU A 110 -7.22 3.82 2.73
N GLY A 111 -8.28 4.35 3.35
CA GLY A 111 -9.25 5.22 2.73
C GLY A 111 -10.49 5.36 3.60
N TYR A 112 -11.51 5.98 3.02
CA TYR A 112 -12.71 6.45 3.70
C TYR A 112 -13.94 5.82 3.05
N VAL A 113 -14.80 5.21 3.86
CA VAL A 113 -16.04 4.58 3.39
C VAL A 113 -17.22 5.42 3.86
N THR A 114 -18.03 5.89 2.93
CA THR A 114 -19.18 6.74 3.24
C THR A 114 -20.42 5.90 3.53
N VAL A 115 -20.96 6.07 4.73
CA VAL A 115 -22.06 5.25 5.27
C VAL A 115 -23.26 6.13 5.56
N GLN A 116 -24.27 6.11 4.69
CA GLN A 116 -25.52 6.83 4.91
C GLN A 116 -26.45 6.02 5.81
N LEU A 117 -26.79 6.55 6.98
CA LEU A 117 -27.73 5.90 7.89
C LEU A 117 -29.19 6.26 7.53
N SER A 118 -30.10 5.29 7.65
CA SER A 118 -31.54 5.56 7.56
C SER A 118 -32.05 6.35 8.77
N GLU A 119 -33.17 7.06 8.63
CA GLU A 119 -33.75 7.86 9.73
C GLU A 119 -34.12 7.03 10.96
N ASP A 120 -34.54 5.78 10.75
CA ASP A 120 -34.87 4.81 11.79
C ASP A 120 -33.66 4.03 12.33
N LEU A 121 -32.47 4.27 11.76
CA LEU A 121 -31.21 3.60 12.09
C LEU A 121 -31.29 2.06 12.01
N GLN A 122 -32.18 1.50 11.18
CA GLN A 122 -32.29 0.05 10.99
C GLN A 122 -31.42 -0.47 9.84
N GLN A 123 -30.97 0.42 8.95
CA GLN A 123 -30.13 0.06 7.81
C GLN A 123 -29.18 1.21 7.47
N VAL A 124 -28.12 0.88 6.76
CA VAL A 124 -27.24 1.86 6.11
C VAL A 124 -27.16 1.60 4.62
N LYS A 125 -26.85 2.64 3.86
CA LYS A 125 -26.38 2.52 2.48
C LYS A 125 -24.90 2.86 2.44
N LEU A 126 -24.11 1.96 1.88
CA LEU A 126 -22.71 2.23 1.59
C LEU A 126 -22.65 3.00 0.26
N LEU A 127 -22.35 4.29 0.33
CA LEU A 127 -22.44 5.18 -0.84
C LEU A 127 -21.22 5.07 -1.75
N GLY A 128 -20.06 4.79 -1.18
CA GLY A 128 -18.82 4.63 -1.93
C GLY A 128 -17.58 4.75 -1.06
N PHE A 129 -16.44 4.89 -1.73
CA PHE A 129 -15.10 4.85 -1.15
C PHE A 129 -14.23 5.98 -1.73
N VAL A 130 -13.32 6.51 -0.92
CA VAL A 130 -12.24 7.40 -1.37
C VAL A 130 -10.91 6.86 -0.85
N SER A 131 -9.92 6.72 -1.73
CA SER A 131 -8.58 6.32 -1.31
C SER A 131 -7.89 7.42 -0.52
N ALA A 132 -7.19 7.07 0.55
CA ALA A 132 -6.39 8.06 1.28
C ALA A 132 -5.25 8.66 0.43
N GLN A 133 -4.87 8.00 -0.67
CA GLN A 133 -3.85 8.50 -1.59
C GLN A 133 -4.35 9.66 -2.47
N GLU A 134 -5.67 9.77 -2.65
CA GLU A 134 -6.30 10.80 -3.47
C GLU A 134 -6.51 12.10 -2.69
N ILE A 135 -6.37 12.05 -1.36
CA ILE A 135 -6.66 13.15 -0.45
C ILE A 135 -5.34 13.80 -0.04
N ALA A 136 -5.11 15.01 -0.54
CA ALA A 136 -3.84 15.69 -0.36
C ALA A 136 -3.72 16.41 1.00
N CYS A 137 -4.82 16.92 1.58
CA CYS A 137 -4.77 17.74 2.79
C CYS A 137 -6.11 17.81 3.56
N PRO A 138 -6.35 16.92 4.53
CA PRO A 138 -7.47 17.05 5.45
C PRO A 138 -7.26 18.20 6.47
N PRO A 139 -8.34 18.88 6.92
CA PRO A 139 -9.73 18.54 6.69
C PRO A 139 -10.17 18.94 5.28
N GLU A 140 -10.81 18.01 4.59
CA GLU A 140 -11.31 18.17 3.23
C GLU A 140 -12.78 17.77 3.22
N SER A 141 -13.60 18.62 2.61
CA SER A 141 -15.00 18.30 2.34
C SER A 141 -15.06 17.67 0.96
N ILE A 142 -15.43 16.40 0.89
CA ILE A 142 -15.48 15.65 -0.36
C ILE A 142 -16.95 15.51 -0.76
N PRO A 143 -17.38 16.05 -1.91
CA PRO A 143 -18.71 15.84 -2.46
C PRO A 143 -19.04 14.36 -2.69
N LEU A 144 -20.31 13.96 -2.53
CA LEU A 144 -20.70 12.56 -2.71
C LEU A 144 -20.55 12.03 -4.15
N ASP A 145 -20.45 12.91 -5.15
CA ASP A 145 -20.22 12.53 -6.55
C ASP A 145 -18.76 12.22 -6.88
N GLU A 146 -17.82 12.55 -5.98
CA GLU A 146 -16.41 12.15 -6.07
C GLU A 146 -16.16 10.76 -5.47
N LEU A 147 -17.18 10.11 -4.90
CA LEU A 147 -17.05 8.77 -4.33
C LEU A 147 -16.89 7.72 -5.42
N HIS A 148 -15.84 6.90 -5.29
CA HIS A 148 -15.71 5.70 -6.11
C HIS A 148 -16.72 4.62 -5.67
N PRO A 149 -17.17 3.78 -6.61
CA PRO A 149 -17.92 2.57 -6.27
C PRO A 149 -17.17 1.70 -5.25
N LEU A 150 -17.91 0.92 -4.45
CA LEU A 150 -17.29 0.02 -3.46
C LEU A 150 -16.36 -1.03 -4.07
N ASP A 151 -16.50 -1.35 -5.35
CA ASP A 151 -15.59 -2.26 -6.05
C ASP A 151 -14.13 -1.75 -6.00
N HIS A 152 -13.91 -0.43 -6.03
CA HIS A 152 -12.57 0.16 -5.87
C HIS A 152 -11.96 -0.12 -4.50
N LEU A 153 -12.79 -0.19 -3.43
CA LEU A 153 -12.31 -0.61 -2.11
C LEU A 153 -11.84 -2.06 -2.16
N ILE A 154 -12.61 -2.94 -2.82
CA ILE A 154 -12.27 -4.36 -2.92
C ILE A 154 -10.99 -4.54 -3.73
N ASP A 155 -10.87 -3.84 -4.86
CA ASP A 155 -9.67 -3.83 -5.69
C ASP A 155 -8.46 -3.33 -4.91
N THR A 156 -8.62 -2.26 -4.11
CA THR A 156 -7.55 -1.74 -3.23
C THR A 156 -7.12 -2.77 -2.18
N ILE A 157 -8.07 -3.44 -1.53
CA ILE A 157 -7.80 -4.49 -0.54
C ILE A 157 -7.06 -5.67 -1.18
N ASP A 158 -7.53 -6.14 -2.33
CA ASP A 158 -6.94 -7.26 -3.05
C ASP A 158 -5.58 -6.91 -3.64
N TRP A 159 -5.40 -5.68 -4.11
CA TRP A 159 -4.11 -5.14 -4.52
C TRP A 159 -3.12 -5.17 -3.37
N HIS A 160 -3.44 -4.61 -2.20
CA HIS A 160 -2.51 -4.66 -1.06
C HIS A 160 -2.21 -6.08 -0.58
N ARG A 161 -3.18 -7.01 -0.67
CA ARG A 161 -2.94 -8.43 -0.41
C ARG A 161 -1.98 -9.05 -1.44
N LYS A 162 -2.14 -8.73 -2.72
CA LYS A 162 -1.20 -9.15 -3.78
C LYS A 162 0.17 -8.58 -3.49
N TRP A 163 0.28 -7.26 -3.27
CA TRP A 163 1.49 -6.51 -2.94
C TRP A 163 2.32 -7.17 -1.82
N LYS A 164 1.69 -7.54 -0.71
CA LYS A 164 2.38 -8.24 0.38
C LYS A 164 2.88 -9.64 0.02
N ASN A 165 2.21 -10.32 -0.88
CA ASN A 165 2.63 -11.64 -1.36
C ASN A 165 3.74 -11.56 -2.41
N LEU A 166 3.89 -10.43 -3.12
CA LEU A 166 4.92 -10.21 -4.14
C LEU A 166 6.34 -10.44 -3.57
N TRP A 167 6.54 -10.04 -2.32
CA TRP A 167 7.87 -10.04 -1.72
C TRP A 167 8.27 -11.34 -1.00
N LYS A 168 7.42 -12.37 -0.97
CA LYS A 168 7.77 -13.65 -0.34
C LYS A 168 9.05 -14.28 -0.93
N ASN A 169 9.34 -14.01 -2.20
CA ASN A 169 10.57 -14.49 -2.84
C ASN A 169 11.80 -13.66 -2.41
N LEU A 170 11.64 -12.35 -2.23
CA LEU A 170 12.69 -11.43 -1.77
C LEU A 170 12.91 -11.47 -0.25
N THR A 171 12.20 -12.35 0.48
CA THR A 171 12.42 -12.61 1.91
C THR A 171 13.15 -13.93 2.19
N GLN A 172 13.67 -14.59 1.14
CA GLN A 172 14.55 -15.74 1.31
C GLN A 172 15.89 -15.32 1.97
N SER A 173 16.58 -16.25 2.62
CA SER A 173 17.76 -15.96 3.48
C SER A 173 18.95 -15.33 2.76
N GLU A 174 19.03 -15.50 1.44
CA GLU A 174 20.06 -14.90 0.57
C GLU A 174 19.82 -13.41 0.29
N TRP A 175 18.60 -12.93 0.49
CA TRP A 175 18.22 -11.52 0.31
C TRP A 175 18.36 -10.77 1.62
N GLN A 176 19.22 -9.75 1.62
CA GLN A 176 19.54 -8.98 2.80
C GLN A 176 19.04 -7.53 2.68
N PRO A 177 18.73 -6.86 3.80
CA PRO A 177 18.53 -5.42 3.81
C PRO A 177 19.73 -4.70 3.19
N ILE A 178 19.48 -3.65 2.41
CA ILE A 178 20.54 -2.91 1.71
C ILE A 178 21.64 -2.37 2.64
N GLN A 179 21.30 -2.09 3.89
CA GLN A 179 22.24 -1.60 4.91
C GLN A 179 23.32 -2.63 5.29
N LEU A 180 23.11 -3.91 5.00
CA LEU A 180 24.06 -4.99 5.29
C LEU A 180 24.91 -5.37 4.07
N LEU A 181 24.66 -4.76 2.90
CA LEU A 181 25.36 -5.10 1.67
C LEU A 181 26.67 -4.30 1.52
N PRO A 182 27.77 -4.93 1.06
CA PRO A 182 29.05 -4.27 0.85
C PRO A 182 29.09 -3.56 -0.52
N ILE A 183 28.45 -2.38 -0.58
CA ILE A 183 28.39 -1.53 -1.78
C ILE A 183 29.47 -0.42 -1.68
N PRO A 184 30.32 -0.22 -2.70
CA PRO A 184 31.40 0.76 -2.69
C PRO A 184 30.85 2.19 -2.72
N ASN A 185 31.28 3.01 -1.77
CA ASN A 185 30.78 4.36 -1.44
C ASN A 185 29.29 4.34 -1.08
N GLY A 186 28.96 4.65 0.17
CA GLY A 186 27.60 4.65 0.73
C GLY A 186 26.62 5.67 0.13
N ASP A 187 26.74 6.02 -1.15
CA ASP A 187 25.70 6.64 -1.96
C ASP A 187 24.60 5.61 -2.21
N ILE A 188 23.85 5.34 -1.14
CA ILE A 188 22.52 4.75 -1.20
C ILE A 188 21.61 5.86 -1.77
N SER A 189 21.81 6.23 -3.04
CA SER A 189 20.93 7.11 -3.82
C SER A 189 19.62 6.38 -4.20
N PHE A 190 19.15 5.52 -3.32
CA PHE A 190 17.74 5.18 -3.18
C PHE A 190 17.05 6.14 -2.18
N ASN A 191 17.82 6.82 -1.31
CA ASN A 191 17.35 7.71 -0.26
C ASN A 191 17.46 9.21 -0.59
N SER A 192 17.52 9.62 -1.86
CA SER A 192 17.49 11.05 -2.19
C SER A 192 16.11 11.65 -1.85
N LEU A 193 15.92 11.99 -0.58
CA LEU A 193 15.00 13.04 -0.14
C LEU A 193 15.40 14.32 -0.89
N PRO A 194 14.48 15.00 -1.59
CA PRO A 194 14.73 16.37 -1.97
C PRO A 194 14.80 17.19 -0.67
N THR A 195 15.99 17.60 -0.28
CA THR A 195 16.18 18.42 0.92
C THR A 195 16.16 19.89 0.54
N ARG A 196 15.09 20.56 0.96
CA ARG A 196 14.95 22.01 1.25
C ARG A 196 14.96 23.00 0.08
N GLY A 197 13.78 23.17 -0.49
CA GLY A 197 13.20 24.50 -0.71
C GLY A 197 12.05 24.68 0.29
N THR A 198 12.04 25.80 1.01
CA THR A 198 11.02 26.17 1.99
C THR A 198 9.62 26.22 1.37
N ASN A 199 8.69 25.41 1.91
CA ASN A 199 7.30 25.73 2.28
C ASN A 199 6.45 24.44 2.33
N PHE A 200 5.75 24.27 3.44
CA PHE A 200 4.62 23.36 3.73
C PHE A 200 4.60 21.96 3.09
N ARG A 201 4.67 20.96 3.97
CA ARG A 201 4.54 19.51 3.76
C ARG A 201 3.55 19.15 2.65
N THR A 202 4.07 18.92 1.44
CA THR A 202 3.53 17.86 0.59
C THR A 202 4.00 16.57 1.27
N VAL A 203 3.10 15.89 1.97
CA VAL A 203 3.33 14.50 2.33
C VAL A 203 3.42 13.79 0.99
N LYS A 204 4.65 13.59 0.49
CA LYS A 204 4.90 12.58 -0.53
C LYS A 204 4.26 11.33 0.01
N SER A 205 3.23 10.86 -0.69
CA SER A 205 2.53 9.62 -0.45
C SER A 205 3.55 8.56 -0.03
N LEU A 206 3.14 7.69 0.88
CA LEU A 206 3.87 6.48 1.23
C LEU A 206 4.15 5.69 -0.06
N GLU A 207 5.25 5.99 -0.78
CA GLU A 207 5.89 5.04 -1.66
C GLU A 207 6.24 3.88 -0.73
N GLN A 208 5.39 2.84 -0.71
CA GLN A 208 5.67 1.59 -0.01
C GLN A 208 6.78 0.87 -0.77
N SER A 209 7.94 1.51 -0.90
CA SER A 209 9.09 0.96 -1.59
C SER A 209 9.85 0.06 -0.65
N PHE A 210 10.17 -1.13 -1.14
CA PHE A 210 10.93 -2.12 -0.42
C PHE A 210 12.22 -2.41 -1.18
N ILE A 211 13.34 -2.47 -0.47
CA ILE A 211 14.65 -2.71 -1.05
C ILE A 211 15.29 -3.92 -0.38
N ARG A 212 15.73 -4.86 -1.20
CA ARG A 212 16.60 -5.98 -0.81
C ARG A 212 17.73 -6.10 -1.80
N GLY A 213 18.81 -6.74 -1.37
CA GLY A 213 19.83 -7.15 -2.32
C GLY A 213 20.45 -8.48 -1.96
N LYS A 214 21.17 -9.01 -2.92
CA LYS A 214 21.79 -10.32 -2.91
C LYS A 214 23.20 -10.18 -3.46
N VAL A 215 24.16 -10.79 -2.78
CA VAL A 215 25.52 -10.92 -3.29
C VAL A 215 25.54 -12.10 -4.25
N ILE A 216 25.99 -11.85 -5.47
CA ILE A 216 26.09 -12.86 -6.52
C ILE A 216 27.56 -13.20 -6.71
N GLN A 217 27.86 -14.48 -6.51
CA GLN A 217 29.18 -15.06 -6.76
C GLN A 217 29.11 -15.97 -7.99
N TRP A 218 30.18 -16.01 -8.77
CA TRP A 218 30.25 -16.82 -9.98
C TRP A 218 30.64 -18.25 -9.62
N GLU A 219 29.69 -19.19 -9.70
CA GLU A 219 29.89 -20.58 -9.29
C GLU A 219 31.05 -21.27 -10.02
N ASN A 220 31.26 -20.94 -11.30
CA ASN A 220 32.27 -21.55 -12.15
C ASN A 220 33.66 -20.91 -12.04
N ASP A 221 33.76 -19.70 -11.47
CA ASP A 221 35.02 -18.97 -11.35
C ASP A 221 35.01 -18.05 -10.12
N PRO A 222 35.45 -18.56 -8.95
CA PRO A 222 35.50 -17.78 -7.71
C PRO A 222 36.52 -16.64 -7.75
N THR A 223 37.37 -16.56 -8.78
CA THR A 223 38.35 -15.48 -8.94
C THR A 223 37.73 -14.24 -9.56
N LYS A 224 36.54 -14.37 -10.17
CA LYS A 224 35.80 -13.23 -10.70
C LYS A 224 35.26 -12.36 -9.57
N PRO A 225 35.28 -11.03 -9.76
CA PRO A 225 34.67 -10.13 -8.79
C PRO A 225 33.19 -10.46 -8.63
N ALA A 226 32.77 -10.64 -7.39
CA ALA A 226 31.37 -10.74 -7.04
C ALA A 226 30.66 -9.42 -7.38
N ILE A 227 29.34 -9.50 -7.50
CA ILE A 227 28.48 -8.35 -7.78
C ILE A 227 27.35 -8.32 -6.76
N VAL A 228 26.84 -7.13 -6.48
CA VAL A 228 25.70 -6.93 -5.57
C VAL A 228 24.50 -6.54 -6.43
N LEU A 229 23.48 -7.41 -6.45
CA LEU A 229 22.19 -7.08 -7.04
C LEU A 229 21.31 -6.45 -5.97
N THR A 230 20.74 -5.29 -6.26
CA THR A 230 19.70 -4.66 -5.44
C THR A 230 18.40 -4.57 -6.23
N VAL A 231 17.28 -4.86 -5.58
CA VAL A 231 15.95 -4.80 -6.16
C VAL A 231 15.11 -3.91 -5.28
N ARG A 232 14.64 -2.79 -5.86
CA ARG A 232 13.61 -1.94 -5.29
C ARG A 232 12.30 -2.25 -6.00
N VAL A 233 11.25 -2.50 -5.23
CA VAL A 233 9.88 -2.57 -5.75
C VAL A 233 9.12 -1.39 -5.17
N SER A 234 8.56 -0.55 -6.03
CA SER A 234 7.79 0.65 -5.67
C SER A 234 6.41 0.60 -6.30
N GLU A 235 5.41 1.00 -5.53
CA GLU A 235 4.02 1.05 -5.99
C GLU A 235 3.88 2.26 -6.91
N ASN A 236 3.43 2.02 -8.14
CA ASN A 236 3.18 3.08 -9.12
C ASN A 236 1.66 3.32 -9.24
N SER A 237 0.85 2.25 -9.25
CA SER A 237 -0.61 2.31 -9.20
C SER A 237 -1.20 1.05 -8.55
N THR A 238 -2.55 0.96 -8.50
CA THR A 238 -3.28 -0.25 -8.07
C THR A 238 -3.26 -1.39 -9.08
N GLU A 239 -2.59 -1.24 -10.23
CA GLU A 239 -2.51 -2.29 -11.27
C GLU A 239 -1.07 -2.63 -11.69
N GLU A 240 -0.12 -1.73 -11.43
CA GLU A 240 1.26 -1.83 -11.89
C GLU A 240 2.25 -1.48 -10.79
N VAL A 241 3.33 -2.27 -10.73
CA VAL A 241 4.45 -2.08 -9.82
C VAL A 241 5.70 -1.76 -10.62
N ASP A 242 6.49 -0.83 -10.13
CA ASP A 242 7.80 -0.55 -10.73
C ASP A 242 8.86 -1.37 -10.00
N VAL A 243 9.60 -2.19 -10.75
CA VAL A 243 10.74 -2.96 -10.26
C VAL A 243 12.03 -2.37 -10.82
N LYS A 244 12.83 -1.78 -9.93
CA LYS A 244 14.12 -1.17 -10.23
C LYS A 244 15.24 -2.05 -9.71
N MET A 245 16.04 -2.58 -10.63
CA MET A 245 17.15 -3.48 -10.37
C MET A 245 18.46 -2.74 -10.64
N ARG A 246 19.34 -2.64 -9.64
CA ARG A 246 20.69 -2.10 -9.80
C ARG A 246 21.73 -3.13 -9.46
N LEU A 247 22.76 -3.22 -10.29
CA LEU A 247 23.94 -4.02 -10.02
C LEU A 247 25.11 -3.12 -9.67
N TYR A 248 25.80 -3.46 -8.58
CA TYR A 248 27.02 -2.82 -8.13
C TYR A 248 28.15 -3.84 -8.12
N SER A 249 29.39 -3.35 -8.16
CA SER A 249 30.56 -4.15 -7.80
C SER A 249 30.55 -4.48 -6.31
N PHE A 250 31.20 -5.58 -5.93
CA PHE A 250 31.32 -6.03 -4.55
C PHE A 250 32.60 -5.45 -3.89
N GLU A 251 32.48 -5.06 -2.61
CA GLU A 251 33.56 -4.55 -1.76
C GLU A 251 34.22 -3.26 -2.30
N ASP A 252 35.56 -3.17 -2.29
CA ASP A 252 36.32 -1.95 -2.60
C ASP A 252 36.44 -1.66 -4.10
N ASN A 253 35.88 -2.53 -4.96
CA ASN A 253 35.88 -2.30 -6.40
C ASN A 253 34.89 -1.18 -6.74
N ILE A 254 35.35 -0.06 -7.29
CA ILE A 254 34.46 1.07 -7.60
C ILE A 254 33.64 0.83 -8.88
N TYR A 255 34.17 0.05 -9.81
CA TYR A 255 33.60 -0.14 -11.14
C TYR A 255 33.13 -1.57 -11.35
N LEU A 256 32.05 -1.71 -12.11
CA LEU A 256 31.57 -2.99 -12.58
C LEU A 256 32.58 -3.65 -13.53
N PRO A 257 32.63 -4.99 -13.58
CA PRO A 257 33.45 -5.69 -14.55
C PRO A 257 33.08 -5.29 -15.99
N ALA A 258 34.07 -4.87 -16.77
CA ALA A 258 33.86 -4.49 -18.16
C ALA A 258 33.23 -5.66 -18.94
N GLY A 259 32.19 -5.35 -19.71
CA GLY A 259 31.48 -6.36 -20.50
C GLY A 259 30.41 -7.14 -19.74
N LEU A 260 30.17 -6.84 -18.45
CA LEU A 260 29.02 -7.36 -17.70
C LEU A 260 27.73 -6.98 -18.41
N GLU A 261 26.97 -7.98 -18.83
CA GLU A 261 25.72 -7.81 -19.56
C GLU A 261 24.56 -8.25 -18.69
N VAL A 262 23.49 -7.45 -18.68
CA VAL A 262 22.28 -7.75 -17.92
C VAL A 262 21.07 -7.61 -18.83
N SER A 263 20.18 -8.59 -18.76
CA SER A 263 18.94 -8.59 -19.52
C SER A 263 17.76 -9.07 -18.68
N VAL A 264 16.61 -8.43 -18.86
CA VAL A 264 15.33 -8.91 -18.35
C VAL A 264 14.71 -9.82 -19.40
N LEU A 265 14.35 -11.02 -19.00
CA LEU A 265 13.67 -12.02 -19.82
C LEU A 265 12.20 -12.12 -19.38
N ASP A 266 11.29 -12.19 -20.34
CA ASP A 266 9.88 -12.48 -20.07
C ASP A 266 9.65 -13.96 -19.69
N GLU A 267 8.38 -14.35 -19.45
CA GLU A 267 8.02 -15.74 -19.11
C GLU A 267 8.40 -16.78 -20.17
N SER A 268 8.56 -16.36 -21.43
CA SER A 268 8.98 -17.23 -22.53
C SER A 268 10.51 -17.35 -22.64
N GLY A 269 11.25 -16.61 -21.81
CA GLY A 269 12.71 -16.54 -21.82
C GLY A 269 13.26 -15.59 -22.88
N VAL A 270 12.43 -14.74 -23.47
CA VAL A 270 12.83 -13.77 -24.49
C VAL A 270 13.27 -12.47 -23.81
N ALA A 271 14.44 -11.95 -24.20
CA ALA A 271 14.96 -10.71 -23.65
C ALA A 271 14.10 -9.52 -24.10
N CYS A 272 13.42 -8.88 -23.15
CA CYS A 272 12.61 -7.69 -23.38
C CYS A 272 13.39 -6.39 -23.12
N MET A 273 14.42 -6.44 -22.28
CA MET A 273 15.30 -5.30 -22.00
C MET A 273 16.73 -5.77 -21.74
N LYS A 274 17.72 -4.97 -22.12
CA LYS A 274 19.14 -5.33 -22.03
C LYS A 274 20.04 -4.10 -21.88
N THR A 275 21.08 -4.23 -21.07
CA THR A 275 22.14 -3.23 -20.91
C THR A 275 23.49 -3.92 -20.67
N GLN A 276 24.59 -3.18 -20.84
CA GLN A 276 25.95 -3.69 -20.65
C GLN A 276 26.83 -2.63 -19.97
N ALA A 277 27.60 -3.05 -18.96
CA ALA A 277 28.51 -2.21 -18.22
C ALA A 277 29.76 -1.86 -19.04
N ARG A 278 30.15 -0.59 -18.97
CA ARG A 278 31.38 0.00 -19.50
C ARG A 278 32.46 0.05 -18.43
N GLU A 279 33.70 0.31 -18.82
CA GLU A 279 34.87 0.27 -17.92
C GLU A 279 34.79 1.23 -16.71
N GLU A 280 34.01 2.31 -16.82
CA GLU A 280 33.85 3.34 -15.77
C GLU A 280 32.46 3.31 -15.10
N ASP A 281 31.61 2.32 -15.43
CA ASP A 281 30.27 2.24 -14.86
C ASP A 281 30.36 1.71 -13.42
N GLN A 282 29.97 2.53 -12.44
CA GLN A 282 29.89 2.12 -11.03
C GLN A 282 28.66 1.24 -10.74
N TRP A 283 27.62 1.41 -11.55
CA TRP A 283 26.41 0.62 -11.51
C TRP A 283 25.71 0.62 -12.87
N ILE A 284 24.87 -0.38 -13.09
CA ILE A 284 23.90 -0.43 -14.18
C ILE A 284 22.50 -0.65 -13.61
N GLU A 285 21.50 -0.06 -14.25
CA GLU A 285 20.11 -0.10 -13.81
C GLU A 285 19.19 -0.61 -14.90
N LEU A 286 18.19 -1.37 -14.48
CA LEU A 286 17.07 -1.83 -15.27
C LEU A 286 15.79 -1.52 -14.50
N GLU A 287 14.84 -0.86 -15.14
CA GLU A 287 13.53 -0.55 -14.56
C GLU A 287 12.43 -1.14 -15.43
N VAL A 288 11.56 -1.94 -14.82
CA VAL A 288 10.44 -2.59 -15.51
C VAL A 288 9.16 -2.37 -14.74
N GLY A 289 8.10 -2.01 -15.47
CA GLY A 289 6.74 -2.08 -14.97
C GLY A 289 6.25 -3.52 -15.04
N CYS A 290 5.65 -4.01 -13.95
CA CYS A 290 5.16 -5.39 -13.85
C CYS A 290 3.76 -5.42 -13.26
N LYS A 291 2.96 -6.37 -13.71
CA LYS A 291 1.68 -6.70 -13.06
C LYS A 291 1.92 -7.69 -11.92
N PRO A 292 1.07 -7.69 -10.88
CA PRO A 292 1.12 -8.74 -9.87
C PRO A 292 0.99 -10.12 -10.49
N GLN A 293 1.75 -11.07 -9.96
CA GLN A 293 1.88 -12.46 -10.39
C GLN A 293 2.63 -12.70 -11.71
N GLU A 294 3.03 -11.64 -12.41
CA GLU A 294 3.86 -11.73 -13.61
C GLU A 294 5.24 -12.28 -13.27
N LYS A 295 5.77 -13.19 -14.10
CA LYS A 295 7.12 -13.72 -13.91
C LYS A 295 8.07 -13.09 -14.91
N PHE A 296 9.28 -12.82 -14.44
CA PHE A 296 10.38 -12.45 -15.30
C PHE A 296 11.68 -12.98 -14.71
N SER A 297 12.73 -13.01 -15.50
CA SER A 297 14.04 -13.42 -15.04
C SER A 297 15.07 -12.35 -15.35
N LEU A 298 16.00 -12.11 -14.43
CA LEU A 298 17.18 -11.30 -14.66
C LEU A 298 18.33 -12.22 -15.05
N GLN A 299 18.78 -12.12 -16.29
CA GLN A 299 19.97 -12.81 -16.75
C GLN A 299 21.18 -11.88 -16.65
N ILE A 300 22.20 -12.33 -15.93
CA ILE A 300 23.48 -11.63 -15.74
C ILE A 300 24.58 -12.47 -16.38
N THR A 301 25.34 -11.86 -17.28
CA THR A 301 26.35 -12.56 -18.09
C THR A 301 27.68 -11.82 -18.02
N LEU A 302 28.77 -12.55 -17.74
CA LEU A 302 30.13 -12.00 -17.77
C LEU A 302 31.06 -13.00 -18.46
N ASN A 303 31.57 -12.59 -19.62
CA ASN A 303 32.31 -13.47 -20.54
C ASN A 303 31.44 -14.66 -21.00
N GLN A 304 31.74 -15.88 -20.56
CA GLN A 304 31.01 -17.10 -20.89
C GLN A 304 30.08 -17.57 -19.76
N ASP A 305 30.18 -16.97 -18.57
CA ASP A 305 29.35 -17.36 -17.43
C ASP A 305 28.03 -16.61 -17.42
N LYS A 306 26.99 -17.32 -17.00
CA LYS A 306 25.62 -16.84 -16.98
C LYS A 306 24.94 -17.24 -15.68
N ILE A 307 24.29 -16.27 -15.05
CA ILE A 307 23.46 -16.43 -13.87
C ILE A 307 22.05 -15.96 -14.22
N ILE A 308 21.04 -16.67 -13.74
CA ILE A 308 19.63 -16.30 -13.92
C ILE A 308 18.98 -16.22 -12.54
N GLU A 309 18.48 -15.04 -12.20
CA GLU A 309 17.62 -14.81 -11.03
C GLU A 309 16.16 -14.76 -11.47
N ASN A 310 15.30 -15.52 -10.82
CA ASN A 310 13.89 -15.60 -11.17
C ASN A 310 13.05 -14.75 -10.22
N PHE A 311 12.23 -13.89 -10.79
CA PHE A 311 11.31 -13.05 -10.05
C PHE A 311 9.90 -13.48 -10.40
N LYS A 312 9.09 -13.59 -9.35
CA LYS A 312 7.65 -13.65 -9.50
C LYS A 312 7.09 -12.44 -8.79
N ILE A 313 6.49 -11.60 -9.63
CA ILE A 313 5.54 -10.52 -9.39
C ILE A 313 4.78 -10.75 -8.12
#